data_AF-A0A817Z238-F1
#
_entry.id   AF-A0A817Z238-F1
#
_cell.length_a   1.000
_cell.length_b   1.000
_cell.length_c   1.000
_cell.angle_alpha   90.00
_cell.angle_beta   90.00
_cell.angle_gamma   90.00
#
_symmetry.space_group_name_H-M   'P 1'
#
loop_
_entity.id
_entity.type
_entity.pdbx_description
1 polymer ?
#
loop_
_entity_poly.entity_id
_entity_poly.type
_entity_poly.pdbx_seq_one_letter_code
_entity_poly.pdbx_strand_id
1 'polypeptide(L)'
;MNQESQKYDESAQQEGQADLIRLFQILVRGNWNIQGIVTGENCFERVLDILHNKRDSDDDLTIQDCLYVILNLLEDNPPNHRGFCGRTCFQGLCGFFEQDLIQERHWSTRKVTNVHLFLQIIRTLVSPTKSTENIVACQCKVKECGLLNCLCYMLELTSIPDDIVAETVHTIGDIIRGNDEHQKFFGSFVNTVGELQVPLLFNMLYIMVADKKQSFRLRISILYCLQCYLYKNDMGKSMIVQTLLPQTENANNEYTLGHLLTIGYLSKDIVASWCSGIALSHLIADSQQYKEAILKVVLAIDRSHTGVKTLMEISMDLLQNCSCSFHTRVAVLIFLCTWLSNCSLAVQTLLTIENSISYLISQIGSESTADDRELLIQSVCSFTIGLCFIFNNNQISLYSSESLERLINKRIGIDLFQEKLEVLSKSEFYIEALQKPQLKLSDPSDMILDYEFARLYESLKSSISNMLTRQYINATARTLIVPISTNIYEQKISTMMTHYNNLIRQRVEETNIDNEKEKQWIQEHDMDKKKALALEQQIQKIKDENPIFNK
;
A
#
# COMPACT_ATOMS: atom_id res chain seq x y z
N MET A 1 16.21 -0.22 68.88
CA MET A 1 17.41 0.58 68.49
C MET A 1 18.14 0.02 67.28
N ASN A 2 18.94 -1.06 67.32
CA ASN A 2 19.71 -1.48 66.12
C ASN A 2 18.86 -1.91 64.91
N GLN A 3 17.70 -2.54 65.11
CA GLN A 3 16.82 -2.96 64.00
C GLN A 3 15.99 -1.82 63.39
N GLU A 4 15.68 -0.78 64.17
CA GLU A 4 14.96 0.40 63.66
C GLU A 4 15.89 1.36 62.93
N SER A 5 17.14 1.52 63.40
CA SER A 5 18.17 2.28 62.69
C SER A 5 18.58 1.61 61.38
N GLN A 6 18.70 0.28 61.33
CA GLN A 6 18.95 -0.45 60.08
C GLN A 6 17.79 -0.32 59.08
N LYS A 7 16.54 -0.43 59.53
CA LYS A 7 15.37 -0.19 58.66
C LYS A 7 15.30 1.25 58.14
N TYR A 8 15.73 2.23 58.93
CA TYR A 8 15.75 3.62 58.53
C TYR A 8 16.84 3.91 57.50
N ASP A 9 18.04 3.33 57.67
CA ASP A 9 19.13 3.42 56.70
C ASP A 9 18.79 2.69 55.38
N GLU A 10 18.14 1.53 55.45
CA GLU A 10 17.64 0.81 54.25
C GLU A 10 16.56 1.60 53.51
N SER A 11 15.62 2.22 54.24
CA SER A 11 14.59 3.09 53.65
C SER A 11 15.18 4.33 52.98
N ALA A 12 16.16 4.99 53.62
CA ALA A 12 16.83 6.16 53.05
C ALA A 12 17.69 5.82 51.83
N GLN A 13 18.33 4.65 51.81
CA GLN A 13 19.06 4.15 50.65
C GLN A 13 18.12 3.82 49.48
N GLN A 14 16.94 3.24 49.76
CA GLN A 14 15.93 2.96 48.75
C GLN A 14 15.33 4.24 48.14
N GLU A 15 15.07 5.27 48.96
CA GLU A 15 14.64 6.59 48.46
C GLU A 15 15.71 7.27 47.60
N GLY A 16 16.98 7.27 48.06
CA GLY A 16 18.09 7.82 47.28
C GLY A 16 18.31 7.10 45.94
N GLN A 17 18.09 5.79 45.89
CA GLN A 17 18.16 5.02 44.64
C GLN A 17 17.04 5.39 43.68
N ALA A 18 15.80 5.59 44.17
CA ALA A 18 14.67 5.99 43.34
C ALA A 18 14.87 7.38 42.72
N ASP A 19 15.35 8.35 43.51
CA ASP A 19 15.63 9.70 43.02
C ASP A 19 16.77 9.72 41.98
N LEU A 20 17.78 8.86 42.14
CA LEU A 20 18.84 8.71 41.16
C LEU A 20 18.32 8.17 39.82
N ILE A 21 17.41 7.19 39.85
CA ILE A 21 16.80 6.63 38.63
C ILE A 21 15.97 7.71 37.90
N ARG A 22 15.23 8.54 38.62
CA ARG A 22 14.48 9.66 38.02
C ARG A 22 15.39 10.71 37.39
N LEU A 23 16.48 11.07 38.07
CA LEU A 23 17.50 11.95 37.49
C LEU A 23 18.09 11.33 36.22
N PHE A 24 18.31 10.02 36.24
CA PHE A 24 18.83 9.28 35.09
C PHE A 24 17.86 9.27 33.91
N GLN A 25 16.56 9.13 34.14
CA GLN A 25 15.55 9.26 33.08
C GLN A 25 15.66 10.61 32.35
N ILE A 26 15.80 11.71 33.10
CA ILE A 26 15.91 13.07 32.53
C ILE A 26 17.20 13.19 31.71
N LEU A 27 18.30 12.64 32.22
CA LEU A 27 19.62 12.73 31.61
C LEU A 27 19.72 11.96 30.28
N VAL A 28 19.06 10.81 30.18
CA VAL A 28 19.09 9.93 29.01
C VAL A 28 18.11 10.36 27.91
N ARG A 29 17.06 11.10 28.27
CA ARG A 29 15.98 11.46 27.34
C ARG A 29 16.47 12.34 26.19
N GLY A 30 16.30 11.86 24.96
CA GLY A 30 16.64 12.60 23.73
C GLY A 30 18.13 12.85 23.49
N ASN A 31 19.02 12.25 24.28
CA ASN A 31 20.47 12.44 24.14
C ASN A 31 21.17 11.15 23.69
N TRP A 32 21.38 11.04 22.38
CA TRP A 32 21.93 9.85 21.75
C TRP A 32 23.34 9.47 22.25
N ASN A 33 24.18 10.46 22.57
CA ASN A 33 25.54 10.21 23.09
C ASN A 33 25.51 9.62 24.49
N ILE A 34 24.68 10.17 25.36
CA ILE A 34 24.52 9.68 26.73
C ILE A 34 23.93 8.26 26.70
N GLN A 35 22.90 8.03 25.88
CA GLN A 35 22.31 6.71 25.65
C GLN A 35 23.36 5.68 25.20
N GLY A 36 24.29 6.06 24.32
CA GLY A 36 25.37 5.18 23.87
C GLY A 36 26.38 4.86 24.98
N ILE A 37 26.77 5.85 25.79
CA ILE A 37 27.71 5.65 26.90
C ILE A 37 27.11 4.70 27.95
N VAL A 38 25.88 4.97 28.38
CA VAL A 38 25.27 4.20 29.48
C VAL A 38 24.95 2.77 29.06
N THR A 39 24.59 2.53 27.80
CA THR A 39 24.40 1.16 27.30
C THR A 39 25.73 0.40 27.16
N GLY A 40 26.84 1.10 26.86
CA GLY A 40 28.19 0.54 26.95
C GLY A 40 28.56 0.04 28.35
N GLU A 41 28.03 0.69 29.39
CA GLU A 41 28.22 0.35 30.81
C GLU A 41 27.23 -0.70 31.36
N ASN A 42 26.57 -1.47 30.49
CA ASN A 42 25.58 -2.50 30.83
C ASN A 42 24.39 -1.98 31.65
N CYS A 43 23.91 -0.78 31.31
CA CYS A 43 22.77 -0.17 31.98
C CYS A 43 21.49 -1.03 31.90
N PHE A 44 21.22 -1.70 30.78
CA PHE A 44 20.02 -2.53 30.64
C PHE A 44 19.98 -3.68 31.66
N GLU A 45 21.08 -4.41 31.81
CA GLU A 45 21.19 -5.51 32.76
C GLU A 45 20.99 -5.03 34.20
N ARG A 46 21.65 -3.92 34.58
CA ARG A 46 21.52 -3.36 35.93
C ARG A 46 20.08 -2.91 36.23
N VAL A 47 19.40 -2.31 35.26
CA VAL A 47 18.00 -1.89 35.41
C VAL A 47 17.07 -3.10 35.54
N LEU A 48 17.33 -4.18 34.79
CA LEU A 48 16.57 -5.43 34.89
C LEU A 48 16.81 -6.16 36.22
N ASP A 49 18.04 -6.14 36.75
CA ASP A 49 18.33 -6.68 38.08
C ASP A 49 17.55 -5.94 39.17
N ILE A 50 17.45 -4.61 39.07
CA ILE A 50 16.62 -3.80 39.99
C ILE A 50 15.14 -4.17 39.85
N LEU A 51 14.64 -4.36 38.63
CA LEU A 51 13.26 -4.80 38.38
C LEU A 51 12.99 -6.16 39.04
N HIS A 52 13.84 -7.16 38.79
CA HIS A 52 13.66 -8.50 39.35
C HIS A 52 13.73 -8.53 40.89
N ASN A 53 14.61 -7.73 41.50
CA ASN A 53 14.70 -7.63 42.96
C ASN A 53 13.45 -7.03 43.62
N LYS A 54 12.67 -6.25 42.86
CA LYS A 54 11.47 -5.54 43.35
C LYS A 54 10.16 -6.21 42.93
N ARG A 55 10.21 -7.42 42.34
CA ARG A 55 9.04 -8.13 41.79
C ARG A 55 7.88 -8.30 42.77
N ASP A 56 8.18 -8.62 44.03
CA ASP A 56 7.15 -8.88 45.05
C ASP A 56 6.53 -7.60 45.65
N SER A 57 7.00 -6.43 45.20
CA SER A 57 6.54 -5.11 45.64
C SER A 57 5.75 -4.42 44.52
N ASP A 58 4.55 -4.94 44.23
CA ASP A 58 3.66 -4.45 43.14
C ASP A 58 3.41 -2.93 43.18
N ASP A 59 3.53 -2.31 44.36
CA ASP A 59 3.32 -0.87 44.59
C ASP A 59 4.60 -0.01 44.60
N ASP A 60 5.77 -0.55 44.25
CA ASP A 60 7.03 0.23 44.22
C ASP A 60 7.09 1.14 42.95
N LEU A 61 7.41 2.43 43.14
CA LEU A 61 7.55 3.42 42.05
C LEU A 61 8.77 3.14 41.17
N THR A 62 9.74 2.42 41.73
CA THR A 62 10.98 2.09 41.05
C THR A 62 10.75 1.21 39.83
N ILE A 63 9.72 0.35 39.83
CA ILE A 63 9.39 -0.51 38.67
C ILE A 63 9.02 0.37 37.48
N GLN A 64 8.07 1.29 37.67
CA GLN A 64 7.66 2.26 36.66
C GLN A 64 8.86 3.08 36.18
N ASP A 65 9.68 3.54 37.13
CA ASP A 65 10.83 4.38 36.82
C ASP A 65 11.88 3.64 35.98
N CYS A 66 12.14 2.36 36.27
CA CYS A 66 13.01 1.49 35.49
C CYS A 66 12.50 1.26 34.06
N LEU A 67 11.19 1.05 33.89
CA LEU A 67 10.59 0.88 32.57
C LEU A 67 10.73 2.14 31.71
N TYR A 68 10.57 3.33 32.29
CA TYR A 68 10.83 4.59 31.58
C TYR A 68 12.30 4.74 31.16
N VAL A 69 13.25 4.32 31.99
CA VAL A 69 14.67 4.31 31.60
C VAL A 69 14.87 3.42 30.38
N ILE A 70 14.34 2.20 30.40
CA ILE A 70 14.42 1.27 29.26
C ILE A 70 13.79 1.90 28.01
N LEU A 71 12.59 2.47 28.13
CA LEU A 71 11.90 3.10 27.01
C LEU A 71 12.71 4.26 26.42
N ASN A 72 13.23 5.17 27.25
CA ASN A 72 14.04 6.31 26.82
C ASN A 72 15.35 5.87 26.15
N LEU A 73 15.95 4.76 26.59
CA LEU A 73 17.16 4.20 25.98
C LEU A 73 16.88 3.60 24.61
N LEU A 74 15.66 3.11 24.38
CA LEU A 74 15.27 2.48 23.12
C LEU A 74 14.66 3.49 22.14
N GLU A 75 13.98 4.54 22.60
CA GLU A 75 13.33 5.51 21.72
C GLU A 75 14.33 6.11 20.72
N ASP A 76 14.03 5.94 19.43
CA ASP A 76 14.84 6.42 18.30
C ASP A 76 16.34 6.09 18.32
N ASN A 77 16.72 4.96 18.94
CA ASN A 77 18.12 4.53 19.01
C ASN A 77 18.35 3.09 18.47
N PRO A 78 18.64 2.94 17.15
CA PRO A 78 18.82 1.62 16.53
C PRO A 78 19.98 0.76 17.08
N PRO A 79 21.16 1.33 17.45
CA PRO A 79 22.19 0.56 18.17
C PRO A 79 21.70 -0.05 19.48
N ASN A 80 20.94 0.72 20.28
CA ASN A 80 20.41 0.25 21.55
C ASN A 80 19.36 -0.84 21.36
N HIS A 81 18.54 -0.75 20.30
CA HIS A 81 17.61 -1.83 19.92
C HIS A 81 18.33 -3.15 19.70
N ARG A 82 19.39 -3.13 18.88
CA ARG A 82 20.20 -4.32 18.60
C ARG A 82 20.89 -4.84 19.85
N GLY A 83 21.40 -3.95 20.70
CA GLY A 83 21.98 -4.32 21.99
C GLY A 83 20.97 -5.02 22.89
N PHE A 84 19.75 -4.49 22.99
CA PHE A 84 18.69 -5.03 23.83
C PHE A 84 18.16 -6.39 23.33
N CYS A 85 17.86 -6.53 22.02
CA CYS A 85 17.41 -7.79 21.43
C CYS A 85 18.55 -8.83 21.27
N GLY A 86 19.81 -8.40 21.21
CA GLY A 86 20.98 -9.28 21.13
C GLY A 86 21.45 -9.86 22.47
N ARG A 87 21.06 -9.25 23.59
CA ARG A 87 21.39 -9.67 24.96
C ARG A 87 20.23 -10.46 25.58
N THR A 88 20.45 -11.08 26.74
CA THR A 88 19.39 -11.73 27.55
C THR A 88 18.38 -10.73 28.12
N CYS A 89 18.60 -9.43 27.94
CA CYS A 89 17.75 -8.34 28.44
C CYS A 89 16.29 -8.47 27.99
N PHE A 90 16.05 -8.81 26.72
CA PHE A 90 14.69 -9.00 26.21
C PHE A 90 13.96 -10.14 26.95
N GLN A 91 14.62 -11.29 27.12
CA GLN A 91 14.07 -12.45 27.83
C GLN A 91 13.82 -12.14 29.31
N GLY A 92 14.73 -11.41 29.97
CA GLY A 92 14.56 -10.97 31.36
C GLY A 92 13.33 -10.08 31.52
N LEU A 93 13.13 -9.11 30.62
CA LEU A 93 11.95 -8.24 30.64
C LEU A 93 10.66 -9.04 30.43
N CYS A 94 10.61 -9.95 29.45
CA CYS A 94 9.44 -10.79 29.21
C CYS A 94 9.12 -11.70 30.41
N GLY A 95 10.14 -12.34 31.00
CA GLY A 95 9.96 -13.23 32.16
C GLY A 95 9.48 -12.51 33.43
N PHE A 96 9.73 -11.20 33.55
CA PHE A 96 9.18 -10.39 34.64
C PHE A 96 7.64 -10.35 34.56
N PHE A 97 7.10 -10.04 33.37
CA PHE A 97 5.66 -9.85 33.14
C PHE A 97 4.88 -11.13 32.85
N GLU A 98 5.53 -12.26 32.57
CA GLU A 98 4.88 -13.53 32.18
C GLU A 98 3.69 -13.91 33.08
N GLN A 99 3.84 -13.78 34.40
CA GLN A 99 2.77 -14.09 35.35
C GLN A 99 1.57 -13.15 35.23
N ASP A 100 1.81 -11.87 34.94
CA ASP A 100 0.74 -10.87 34.78
C ASP A 100 -0.01 -11.02 33.45
N LEU A 101 0.61 -11.68 32.47
CA LEU A 101 0.01 -11.95 31.17
C LEU A 101 -0.85 -13.23 31.18
N ILE A 102 -0.53 -14.20 32.04
CA ILE A 102 -1.14 -15.54 32.02
C ILE A 102 -2.11 -15.76 33.20
N GLN A 103 -1.91 -15.09 34.34
CA GLN A 103 -2.71 -15.33 35.55
C GLN A 103 -3.70 -14.21 35.82
N GLU A 104 -4.94 -14.56 36.20
CA GLU A 104 -5.91 -13.60 36.72
C GLU A 104 -5.41 -13.04 38.05
N ARG A 105 -5.13 -11.74 38.08
CA ARG A 105 -4.67 -11.01 39.27
C ARG A 105 -5.46 -9.72 39.42
N HIS A 106 -5.44 -9.19 40.63
CA HIS A 106 -5.97 -7.86 40.89
C HIS A 106 -5.19 -6.80 40.08
N TRP A 107 -5.91 -5.90 39.41
CA TRP A 107 -5.35 -4.82 38.62
C TRP A 107 -5.36 -3.52 39.44
N SER A 108 -4.24 -3.21 40.09
CA SER A 108 -4.03 -1.87 40.66
C SER A 108 -3.73 -0.85 39.56
N THR A 109 -4.01 0.44 39.79
CA THR A 109 -3.69 1.53 38.84
C THR A 109 -2.22 1.53 38.41
N ARG A 110 -1.33 1.14 39.33
CA ARG A 110 0.11 1.08 39.10
C ARG A 110 0.48 -0.10 38.22
N LYS A 111 -0.10 -1.27 38.48
CA LYS A 111 0.07 -2.45 37.63
C LYS A 111 -0.37 -2.19 36.19
N VAL A 112 -1.52 -1.54 36.01
CA VAL A 112 -2.01 -1.09 34.69
C VAL A 112 -0.95 -0.23 34.01
N THR A 113 -0.39 0.76 34.72
CA THR A 113 0.67 1.63 34.19
C THR A 113 1.94 0.85 33.80
N ASN A 114 2.38 -0.08 34.64
CA ASN A 114 3.58 -0.89 34.38
C ASN A 114 3.41 -1.81 33.17
N VAL A 115 2.26 -2.49 33.07
CA VAL A 115 1.95 -3.35 31.91
C VAL A 115 1.82 -2.51 30.64
N HIS A 116 1.18 -1.34 30.72
CA HIS A 116 1.10 -0.43 29.58
C HIS A 116 2.50 0.01 29.10
N LEU A 117 3.41 0.37 30.01
CA LEU A 117 4.79 0.72 29.67
C LEU A 117 5.55 -0.47 29.07
N PHE A 118 5.35 -1.68 29.60
CA PHE A 118 5.92 -2.90 29.03
C PHE A 118 5.46 -3.12 27.59
N LEU A 119 4.16 -3.06 27.33
CA LEU A 119 3.60 -3.19 25.99
C LEU A 119 4.18 -2.11 25.06
N GLN A 120 4.27 -0.86 25.52
CA GLN A 120 4.91 0.22 24.76
C GLN A 120 6.38 -0.08 24.41
N ILE A 121 7.18 -0.61 25.34
CA ILE A 121 8.56 -1.01 25.07
C ILE A 121 8.62 -2.05 23.95
N ILE A 122 7.77 -3.09 24.03
CA ILE A 122 7.70 -4.13 22.99
C ILE A 122 7.35 -3.50 21.64
N ARG A 123 6.34 -2.63 21.60
CA ARG A 123 5.92 -1.94 20.38
C ARG A 123 7.01 -1.05 19.79
N THR A 124 7.83 -0.39 20.62
CA THR A 124 8.98 0.40 20.14
C THR A 124 10.02 -0.47 19.45
N LEU A 125 10.21 -1.72 19.90
CA LEU A 125 11.16 -2.68 19.32
C LEU A 125 10.67 -3.26 17.98
N VAL A 126 9.37 -3.50 17.84
CA VAL A 126 8.77 -4.06 16.60
C VAL A 126 8.06 -3.02 15.73
N SER A 127 8.31 -1.72 15.95
CA SER A 127 7.61 -0.65 15.26
C SER A 127 7.84 -0.67 13.73
N PRO A 128 6.79 -0.53 12.89
CA PRO A 128 6.91 -0.54 11.43
C PRO A 128 7.79 0.57 10.82
N THR A 129 8.13 1.60 11.60
CA THR A 129 9.00 2.72 11.17
C THR A 129 10.49 2.38 11.27
N LYS A 130 10.85 1.25 11.90
CA LYS A 130 12.23 0.81 12.07
C LYS A 130 12.71 -0.01 10.87
N SER A 131 14.02 -0.21 10.77
CA SER A 131 14.63 -1.05 9.73
C SER A 131 14.14 -2.49 9.85
N THR A 132 13.84 -3.13 8.71
CA THR A 132 13.34 -4.51 8.65
C THR A 132 14.23 -5.50 9.41
N GLU A 133 15.56 -5.35 9.35
CA GLU A 133 16.52 -6.22 10.07
C GLU A 133 16.29 -6.23 11.59
N ASN A 134 16.11 -5.05 12.19
CA ASN A 134 15.85 -4.93 13.63
C ASN A 134 14.50 -5.54 14.01
N ILE A 135 13.46 -5.31 13.20
CA ILE A 135 12.10 -5.85 13.44
C ILE A 135 12.16 -7.38 13.44
N VAL A 136 12.76 -7.97 12.41
CA VAL A 136 12.87 -9.44 12.29
C VAL A 136 13.68 -10.01 13.45
N ALA A 137 14.80 -9.38 13.83
CA ALA A 137 15.61 -9.83 14.96
C ALA A 137 14.81 -9.85 16.28
N CYS A 138 14.03 -8.80 16.57
CA CYS A 138 13.21 -8.77 17.77
C CYS A 138 11.99 -9.72 17.67
N GLN A 139 11.36 -9.88 16.50
CA GLN A 139 10.33 -10.91 16.28
C GLN A 139 10.87 -12.33 16.53
N CYS A 140 12.11 -12.64 16.13
CA CYS A 140 12.74 -13.92 16.49
C CYS A 140 12.85 -14.09 18.01
N LYS A 141 13.21 -13.04 18.75
CA LYS A 141 13.24 -13.07 20.23
C LYS A 141 11.87 -13.25 20.87
N VAL A 142 10.84 -12.63 20.31
CA VAL A 142 9.44 -12.85 20.74
C VAL A 142 9.04 -14.31 20.62
N LYS A 143 9.46 -15.00 19.55
CA LYS A 143 9.24 -16.44 19.37
C LYS A 143 9.99 -17.26 20.42
N GLU A 144 11.27 -16.97 20.63
CA GLU A 144 12.13 -17.68 21.60
C GLU A 144 11.56 -17.64 23.03
N CYS A 145 10.98 -16.52 23.45
CA CYS A 145 10.42 -16.37 24.80
C CYS A 145 8.92 -16.71 24.91
N GLY A 146 8.26 -17.06 23.80
CA GLY A 146 6.82 -17.37 23.81
C GLY A 146 5.90 -16.19 24.14
N LEU A 147 6.37 -14.95 24.00
CA LEU A 147 5.61 -13.75 24.38
C LEU A 147 4.29 -13.62 23.59
N LEU A 148 4.28 -13.94 22.29
CA LEU A 148 3.06 -13.89 21.48
C LEU A 148 1.96 -14.80 22.05
N ASN A 149 2.33 -16.00 22.52
CA ASN A 149 1.39 -16.92 23.15
C ASN A 149 0.81 -16.33 24.45
N CYS A 150 1.68 -15.74 25.29
CA CYS A 150 1.26 -15.09 26.53
C CYS A 150 0.28 -13.93 26.27
N LEU A 151 0.53 -13.10 25.25
CA LEU A 151 -0.34 -12.00 24.88
C LEU A 151 -1.68 -12.49 24.31
N CYS A 152 -1.70 -13.59 23.55
CA CYS A 152 -2.96 -14.20 23.09
C CYS A 152 -3.79 -14.74 24.27
N TYR A 153 -3.17 -15.45 25.21
CA TYR A 153 -3.85 -15.92 26.42
C TYR A 153 -4.38 -14.78 27.28
N MET A 154 -3.64 -13.68 27.37
CA MET A 154 -4.09 -12.48 28.09
C MET A 154 -5.48 -12.04 27.57
N LEU A 155 -5.73 -12.09 26.27
CA LEU A 155 -7.03 -11.70 25.69
C LEU A 155 -8.20 -12.63 26.06
N GLU A 156 -7.94 -13.80 26.65
CA GLU A 156 -8.98 -14.71 27.18
C GLU A 156 -9.37 -14.37 28.62
N LEU A 157 -8.55 -13.62 29.35
CA LEU A 157 -8.80 -13.33 30.75
C LEU A 157 -9.94 -12.31 30.91
N THR A 158 -10.85 -12.57 31.86
CA THR A 158 -12.08 -11.78 32.02
C THR A 158 -11.90 -10.49 32.81
N SER A 159 -10.79 -10.36 33.54
CA SER A 159 -10.56 -9.32 34.55
C SER A 159 -9.66 -8.17 34.07
N ILE A 160 -9.36 -8.10 32.78
CA ILE A 160 -8.41 -7.13 32.23
C ILE A 160 -9.10 -5.79 31.92
N PRO A 161 -8.51 -4.66 32.33
CA PRO A 161 -8.97 -3.34 31.92
C PRO A 161 -8.97 -3.13 30.39
N ASP A 162 -10.03 -2.50 29.87
CA ASP A 162 -10.25 -2.29 28.42
C ASP A 162 -9.08 -1.59 27.71
N ASP A 163 -8.41 -0.66 28.39
CA ASP A 163 -7.26 0.07 27.86
C ASP A 163 -6.04 -0.84 27.65
N ILE A 164 -5.83 -1.80 28.55
CA ILE A 164 -4.79 -2.81 28.43
C ILE A 164 -5.15 -3.82 27.35
N VAL A 165 -6.40 -4.27 27.26
CA VAL A 165 -6.85 -5.15 26.15
C VAL A 165 -6.57 -4.49 24.80
N ALA A 166 -6.96 -3.23 24.64
CA ALA A 166 -6.70 -2.47 23.41
C ALA A 166 -5.20 -2.35 23.09
N GLU A 167 -4.36 -2.09 24.09
CA GLU A 167 -2.90 -1.98 23.92
C GLU A 167 -2.25 -3.33 23.61
N THR A 168 -2.73 -4.42 24.21
CA THR A 168 -2.30 -5.79 23.94
C THR A 168 -2.62 -6.18 22.50
N VAL A 169 -3.83 -5.90 22.01
CA VAL A 169 -4.22 -6.17 20.62
C VAL A 169 -3.33 -5.39 19.63
N HIS A 170 -3.02 -4.13 19.92
CA HIS A 170 -2.06 -3.36 19.11
C HIS A 170 -0.66 -3.99 19.11
N THR A 171 -0.19 -4.42 20.29
CA THR A 171 1.13 -5.04 20.45
C THR A 171 1.22 -6.35 19.68
N ILE A 172 0.18 -7.18 19.73
CA ILE A 172 0.07 -8.39 18.90
C ILE A 172 0.14 -8.01 17.42
N GLY A 173 -0.60 -6.99 16.99
CA GLY A 173 -0.54 -6.46 15.62
C GLY A 173 0.90 -6.14 15.19
N ASP A 174 1.63 -5.34 15.96
CA ASP A 174 3.02 -4.98 15.67
C ASP A 174 3.95 -6.22 15.63
N ILE A 175 3.73 -7.20 16.51
CA ILE A 175 4.52 -8.45 16.57
C ILE A 175 4.30 -9.34 15.34
N ILE A 176 3.05 -9.50 14.88
CA ILE A 176 2.73 -10.43 13.79
C ILE A 176 2.99 -9.81 12.41
N ARG A 177 3.03 -8.48 12.29
CA ARG A 177 3.08 -7.78 11.00
C ARG A 177 4.23 -8.27 10.11
N GLY A 178 3.89 -8.88 8.98
CA GLY A 178 4.85 -9.33 7.96
C GLY A 178 5.73 -10.51 8.37
N ASN A 179 5.34 -11.25 9.42
CA ASN A 179 6.01 -12.47 9.87
C ASN A 179 5.10 -13.68 9.71
N ASP A 180 5.37 -14.52 8.70
CA ASP A 180 4.50 -15.63 8.31
C ASP A 180 4.25 -16.64 9.44
N GLU A 181 5.27 -16.94 10.26
CA GLU A 181 5.13 -17.90 11.36
C GLU A 181 4.23 -17.36 12.47
N HIS A 182 4.42 -16.10 12.86
CA HIS A 182 3.59 -15.44 13.87
C HIS A 182 2.15 -15.26 13.38
N GLN A 183 1.97 -14.86 12.12
CA GLN A 183 0.63 -14.73 11.52
C GLN A 183 -0.07 -16.08 11.49
N LYS A 184 0.62 -17.16 11.08
CA LYS A 184 0.05 -18.51 11.08
C LYS A 184 -0.35 -18.97 12.49
N PHE A 185 0.51 -18.75 13.48
CA PHE A 185 0.21 -19.06 14.88
C PHE A 185 -1.05 -18.33 15.34
N PHE A 186 -1.09 -17.01 15.15
CA PHE A 186 -2.23 -16.16 15.52
C PHE A 186 -3.54 -16.59 14.84
N GLY A 187 -3.50 -16.88 13.53
CA GLY A 187 -4.67 -17.33 12.78
C GLY A 187 -5.22 -18.69 13.22
N SER A 188 -4.39 -19.53 13.84
CA SER A 188 -4.78 -20.84 14.39
C SER A 188 -5.20 -20.82 15.85
N PHE A 189 -5.05 -19.69 16.54
CA PHE A 189 -5.32 -19.57 17.97
C PHE A 189 -6.83 -19.59 18.26
N VAL A 190 -7.23 -20.30 19.31
CA VAL A 190 -8.62 -20.51 19.71
C VAL A 190 -8.79 -20.03 21.14
N ASN A 191 -9.73 -19.11 21.35
CA ASN A 191 -10.08 -18.58 22.65
C ASN A 191 -11.22 -19.39 23.28
N THR A 192 -11.25 -19.40 24.60
CA THR A 192 -12.39 -19.89 25.38
C THR A 192 -13.31 -18.73 25.77
N VAL A 193 -14.52 -18.67 25.20
CA VAL A 193 -15.55 -17.70 25.58
C VAL A 193 -16.66 -18.43 26.31
N GLY A 194 -16.63 -18.40 27.64
CA GLY A 194 -17.52 -19.22 28.47
C GLY A 194 -17.21 -20.71 28.27
N GLU A 195 -18.17 -21.48 27.74
CA GLU A 195 -17.97 -22.91 27.40
C GLU A 195 -17.58 -23.13 25.93
N LEU A 196 -17.60 -22.09 25.10
CA LEU A 196 -17.38 -22.20 23.66
C LEU A 196 -15.92 -21.95 23.28
N GLN A 197 -15.39 -22.79 22.39
CA GLN A 197 -14.09 -22.61 21.76
C GLN A 197 -14.27 -21.85 20.44
N VAL A 198 -13.73 -20.63 20.36
CA VAL A 198 -13.95 -19.71 19.24
C VAL A 198 -12.60 -19.24 18.69
N PRO A 199 -12.34 -19.31 17.37
CA PRO A 199 -11.11 -18.76 16.80
C PRO A 199 -10.92 -17.29 17.20
N LEU A 200 -9.72 -16.92 17.67
CA LEU A 200 -9.44 -15.58 18.20
C LEU A 200 -9.78 -14.47 17.20
N LEU A 201 -9.38 -14.68 15.94
CA LEU A 201 -9.67 -13.74 14.86
C LEU A 201 -11.18 -13.54 14.66
N PHE A 202 -11.98 -14.60 14.78
CA PHE A 202 -13.44 -14.50 14.68
C PHE A 202 -14.03 -13.68 15.84
N ASN A 203 -13.60 -13.97 17.07
CA ASN A 203 -14.04 -13.23 18.26
C ASN A 203 -13.69 -11.73 18.14
N MET A 204 -12.47 -11.41 17.70
CA MET A 204 -12.05 -10.04 17.45
C MET A 204 -12.93 -9.34 16.40
N LEU A 205 -13.19 -9.96 15.25
CA LEU A 205 -14.07 -9.35 14.23
C LEU A 205 -15.50 -9.18 14.73
N TYR A 206 -15.99 -10.12 15.54
CA TYR A 206 -17.30 -10.01 16.16
C TYR A 206 -17.37 -8.79 17.11
N ILE A 207 -16.34 -8.58 17.94
CA ILE A 207 -16.21 -7.39 18.81
C ILE A 207 -16.17 -6.10 18.00
N MET A 208 -15.39 -6.09 16.90
CA MET A 208 -15.26 -4.93 16.02
C MET A 208 -16.60 -4.53 15.38
N VAL A 209 -17.40 -5.50 14.96
CA VAL A 209 -18.60 -5.27 14.14
C VAL A 209 -19.91 -5.24 14.96
N ALA A 210 -20.12 -6.23 15.81
CA ALA A 210 -21.43 -6.51 16.41
C ALA A 210 -21.58 -5.93 17.81
N ASP A 211 -20.50 -5.92 18.61
CA ASP A 211 -20.59 -5.51 20.02
C ASP A 211 -20.48 -3.99 20.20
N LYS A 212 -21.62 -3.30 20.17
CA LYS A 212 -21.76 -1.83 20.27
C LYS A 212 -21.40 -1.25 21.63
N LYS A 213 -21.20 -2.08 22.66
CA LYS A 213 -20.84 -1.61 24.00
C LYS A 213 -19.33 -1.39 24.16
N GLN A 214 -18.55 -1.93 23.24
CA GLN A 214 -17.09 -1.95 23.33
C GLN A 214 -16.50 -0.59 22.99
N SER A 215 -15.36 -0.29 23.62
CA SER A 215 -14.69 0.99 23.46
C SER A 215 -14.27 1.23 22.01
N PHE A 216 -14.37 2.49 21.57
CA PHE A 216 -13.90 2.90 20.25
C PHE A 216 -12.44 2.50 20.03
N ARG A 217 -11.57 2.72 21.03
CA ARG A 217 -10.16 2.36 21.00
C ARG A 217 -9.95 0.87 20.72
N LEU A 218 -10.70 -0.02 21.37
CA LEU A 218 -10.57 -1.47 21.15
C LEU A 218 -10.94 -1.87 19.71
N ARG A 219 -12.03 -1.32 19.16
CA ARG A 219 -12.45 -1.61 17.78
C ARG A 219 -11.39 -1.20 16.75
N ILE A 220 -10.76 -0.03 16.94
CA ILE A 220 -9.65 0.43 16.09
C ILE A 220 -8.39 -0.44 16.29
N SER A 221 -8.12 -0.87 17.52
CA SER A 221 -7.01 -1.81 17.82
C SER A 221 -7.16 -3.11 17.04
N ILE A 222 -8.38 -3.65 17.01
CA ILE A 222 -8.70 -4.88 16.28
C ILE A 222 -8.54 -4.69 14.78
N LEU A 223 -9.00 -3.57 14.22
CA LEU A 223 -8.77 -3.26 12.81
C LEU A 223 -7.28 -3.24 12.50
N TYR A 224 -6.46 -2.55 13.31
CA TYR A 224 -5.01 -2.51 13.12
C TYR A 224 -4.37 -3.90 13.21
N CYS A 225 -4.80 -4.73 14.17
CA CYS A 225 -4.33 -6.11 14.29
C CYS A 225 -4.69 -6.94 13.04
N LEU A 226 -5.90 -6.77 12.49
CA LEU A 226 -6.31 -7.42 11.25
C LEU A 226 -5.47 -6.95 10.05
N GLN A 227 -5.20 -5.65 9.93
CA GLN A 227 -4.32 -5.11 8.89
C GLN A 227 -2.93 -5.74 8.98
N CYS A 228 -2.37 -5.86 10.19
CA CYS A 228 -1.08 -6.50 10.42
C CYS A 228 -1.09 -8.00 10.13
N TYR A 229 -2.19 -8.69 10.43
CA TYR A 229 -2.38 -10.10 10.08
C TYR A 229 -2.41 -10.32 8.56
N LEU A 230 -3.03 -9.41 7.80
CA LEU A 230 -3.15 -9.49 6.34
C LEU A 230 -1.90 -8.97 5.60
N TYR A 231 -1.07 -8.15 6.25
CA TYR A 231 0.12 -7.56 5.63
C TYR A 231 1.10 -8.65 5.18
N LYS A 232 1.32 -8.73 3.85
CA LYS A 232 2.14 -9.75 3.17
C LYS A 232 1.74 -11.22 3.45
N ASN A 233 0.52 -11.46 3.92
CA ASN A 233 0.04 -12.80 4.28
C ASN A 233 -1.01 -13.32 3.27
N ASP A 234 -0.56 -13.97 2.20
CA ASP A 234 -1.48 -14.52 1.19
C ASP A 234 -2.34 -15.66 1.74
N MET A 235 -1.80 -16.49 2.64
CA MET A 235 -2.58 -17.58 3.26
C MET A 235 -3.77 -17.02 4.07
N GLY A 236 -3.52 -16.01 4.91
CA GLY A 236 -4.55 -15.34 5.69
C GLY A 236 -5.58 -14.64 4.82
N LYS A 237 -5.15 -13.95 3.76
CA LYS A 237 -6.06 -13.35 2.77
C LYS A 237 -6.94 -14.40 2.10
N SER A 238 -6.34 -15.50 1.64
CA SER A 238 -7.07 -16.61 1.01
C SER A 238 -8.14 -17.19 1.92
N MET A 239 -7.82 -17.42 3.20
CA MET A 239 -8.75 -17.97 4.19
C MET A 239 -9.99 -17.07 4.32
N ILE A 240 -9.82 -15.75 4.43
CA ILE A 240 -10.96 -14.84 4.55
C ILE A 240 -11.72 -14.70 3.23
N VAL A 241 -11.03 -14.55 2.09
CA VAL A 241 -11.69 -14.42 0.78
C VAL A 241 -12.54 -15.64 0.45
N GLN A 242 -12.06 -16.86 0.73
CA GLN A 242 -12.85 -18.07 0.49
C GLN A 242 -14.17 -18.04 1.27
N THR A 243 -14.19 -17.50 2.49
CA THR A 243 -15.41 -17.39 3.29
C THR A 243 -16.42 -16.35 2.78
N LEU A 244 -16.01 -15.47 1.85
CA LEU A 244 -16.89 -14.51 1.16
C LEU A 244 -17.51 -15.09 -0.11
N LEU A 245 -16.86 -16.08 -0.73
CA LEU A 245 -17.32 -16.66 -1.98
C LEU A 245 -18.51 -17.61 -1.75
N PRO A 246 -19.42 -17.74 -2.73
CA PRO A 246 -20.53 -18.69 -2.63
C PRO A 246 -19.98 -20.12 -2.45
N GLN A 247 -20.23 -20.73 -1.29
CA GLN A 247 -19.81 -22.10 -1.00
C GLN A 247 -20.86 -23.10 -1.50
N THR A 248 -20.41 -24.14 -2.20
CA THR A 248 -21.27 -25.26 -2.63
C THR A 248 -21.48 -26.21 -1.46
N GLU A 249 -22.67 -26.14 -0.84
CA GLU A 249 -23.21 -27.07 0.15
C GLU A 249 -22.60 -27.00 1.58
N ASN A 250 -23.50 -27.03 2.58
CA ASN A 250 -23.26 -27.01 4.03
C ASN A 250 -22.75 -25.69 4.63
N ALA A 251 -23.49 -24.60 4.44
CA ALA A 251 -23.47 -23.52 5.42
C ALA A 251 -24.22 -24.00 6.67
N ASN A 252 -23.50 -24.58 7.63
CA ASN A 252 -23.98 -24.56 9.01
C ASN A 252 -24.36 -23.10 9.34
N ASN A 253 -25.39 -22.88 10.16
CA ASN A 253 -25.88 -21.54 10.57
C ASN A 253 -24.85 -20.69 11.35
N GLU A 254 -23.55 -20.95 11.21
CA GLU A 254 -22.44 -20.27 11.85
C GLU A 254 -21.95 -19.13 10.95
N TYR A 255 -21.83 -17.94 11.53
CA TYR A 255 -21.24 -16.80 10.85
C TYR A 255 -19.77 -17.10 10.53
N THR A 256 -19.33 -16.77 9.31
CA THR A 256 -17.90 -16.84 8.94
C THR A 256 -17.25 -15.45 9.05
N LEU A 257 -15.91 -15.39 8.93
CA LEU A 257 -15.17 -14.11 8.91
C LEU A 257 -15.68 -13.18 7.79
N GLY A 258 -15.92 -13.73 6.60
CA GLY A 258 -16.48 -13.00 5.47
C GLY A 258 -17.89 -12.46 5.75
N HIS A 259 -18.76 -13.27 6.38
CA HIS A 259 -20.09 -12.81 6.79
C HIS A 259 -20.02 -11.65 7.80
N LEU A 260 -19.11 -11.69 8.78
CA LEU A 260 -18.95 -10.59 9.73
C LEU A 260 -18.52 -9.29 9.04
N LEU A 261 -17.56 -9.36 8.10
CA LEU A 261 -17.10 -8.19 7.35
C LEU A 261 -18.21 -7.62 6.45
N THR A 262 -19.02 -8.45 5.81
CA THR A 262 -20.14 -7.95 4.98
C THR A 262 -21.26 -7.35 5.83
N ILE A 263 -21.59 -7.96 6.98
CA ILE A 263 -22.53 -7.40 7.95
C ILE A 263 -22.04 -6.04 8.46
N GLY A 264 -20.76 -5.94 8.80
CA GLY A 264 -20.16 -4.70 9.26
C GLY A 264 -20.17 -3.62 8.19
N TYR A 265 -19.77 -3.96 6.96
CA TYR A 265 -19.75 -3.04 5.82
C TYR A 265 -21.13 -2.43 5.52
N LEU A 266 -22.18 -3.24 5.62
CA LEU A 266 -23.59 -2.84 5.43
C LEU A 266 -24.26 -2.25 6.69
N SER A 267 -23.54 -2.18 7.81
CA SER A 267 -24.08 -1.72 9.08
C SER A 267 -24.40 -0.23 9.06
N LYS A 268 -25.41 0.18 9.82
CA LYS A 268 -25.69 1.60 10.13
C LYS A 268 -24.72 2.19 11.15
N ASP A 269 -23.95 1.34 11.84
CA ASP A 269 -22.90 1.77 12.74
C ASP A 269 -21.69 2.28 11.92
N ILE A 270 -21.39 3.56 12.06
CA ILE A 270 -20.33 4.26 11.32
C ILE A 270 -18.97 3.59 11.54
N VAL A 271 -18.67 3.18 12.78
CA VAL A 271 -17.37 2.57 13.12
C VAL A 271 -17.26 1.19 12.48
N ALA A 272 -18.31 0.37 12.60
CA ALA A 272 -18.32 -0.98 12.00
C ALA A 272 -18.24 -0.94 10.47
N SER A 273 -18.97 -0.02 9.84
CA SER A 273 -18.98 0.18 8.39
C SER A 273 -17.62 0.64 7.88
N TRP A 274 -17.02 1.65 8.53
CA TRP A 274 -15.70 2.14 8.17
C TRP A 274 -14.62 1.07 8.36
N CYS A 275 -14.56 0.43 9.54
CA CYS A 275 -13.56 -0.61 9.82
C CYS A 275 -13.67 -1.78 8.84
N SER A 276 -14.89 -2.21 8.50
CA SER A 276 -15.10 -3.31 7.55
C SER A 276 -14.70 -2.93 6.13
N GLY A 277 -14.96 -1.69 5.70
CA GLY A 277 -14.51 -1.19 4.39
C GLY A 277 -12.98 -1.14 4.28
N ILE A 278 -12.31 -0.65 5.32
CA ILE A 278 -10.83 -0.64 5.37
C ILE A 278 -10.29 -2.08 5.43
N ALA A 279 -10.89 -2.96 6.25
CA ALA A 279 -10.50 -4.38 6.31
C ALA A 279 -10.61 -5.07 4.94
N LEU A 280 -11.71 -4.85 4.21
CA LEU A 280 -11.89 -5.37 2.85
C LEU A 280 -10.87 -4.79 1.87
N SER A 281 -10.49 -3.51 2.00
CA SER A 281 -9.41 -2.91 1.22
C SER A 281 -8.07 -3.62 1.46
N HIS A 282 -7.69 -3.86 2.72
CA HIS A 282 -6.46 -4.58 3.06
C HIS A 282 -6.48 -6.05 2.63
N LEU A 283 -7.66 -6.68 2.60
CA LEU A 283 -7.83 -8.05 2.13
C LEU A 283 -7.43 -8.23 0.66
N ILE A 284 -7.75 -7.24 -0.19
CA ILE A 284 -7.46 -7.28 -1.63
C ILE A 284 -6.22 -6.48 -2.05
N ALA A 285 -5.62 -5.73 -1.13
CA ALA A 285 -4.42 -4.95 -1.40
C ALA A 285 -3.30 -5.83 -1.96
N ASP A 286 -2.54 -5.30 -2.93
CA ASP A 286 -1.39 -5.93 -3.58
C ASP A 286 -1.62 -7.33 -4.21
N SER A 287 -2.86 -7.77 -4.41
CA SER A 287 -3.16 -9.06 -5.05
C SER A 287 -4.28 -8.96 -6.09
N GLN A 288 -3.91 -9.17 -7.35
CA GLN A 288 -4.88 -9.22 -8.45
C GLN A 288 -5.85 -10.40 -8.32
N GLN A 289 -5.37 -11.56 -7.85
CA GLN A 289 -6.21 -12.75 -7.68
C GLN A 289 -7.38 -12.50 -6.73
N TYR A 290 -7.15 -11.83 -5.59
CA TYR A 290 -8.23 -11.55 -4.65
C TYR A 290 -9.17 -10.47 -5.16
N LYS A 291 -8.66 -9.45 -5.86
CA LYS A 291 -9.50 -8.45 -6.56
C LYS A 291 -10.46 -9.10 -7.55
N GLU A 292 -10.00 -10.09 -8.32
CA GLU A 292 -10.84 -10.82 -9.26
C GLU A 292 -11.81 -11.80 -8.56
N ALA A 293 -11.36 -12.44 -7.47
CA ALA A 293 -12.20 -13.35 -6.71
C ALA A 293 -13.41 -12.65 -6.09
N ILE A 294 -13.21 -11.49 -5.44
CA ILE A 294 -14.30 -10.80 -4.74
C ILE A 294 -15.35 -10.20 -5.68
N LEU A 295 -15.09 -10.10 -6.99
CA LEU A 295 -16.10 -9.71 -7.99
C LEU A 295 -17.23 -10.75 -8.11
N LYS A 296 -16.96 -11.99 -7.71
CA LYS A 296 -17.93 -13.10 -7.69
C LYS A 296 -18.82 -13.10 -6.44
N VAL A 297 -18.56 -12.21 -5.48
CA VAL A 297 -19.34 -12.12 -4.25
C VAL A 297 -20.68 -11.46 -4.58
N VAL A 298 -21.76 -12.19 -4.33
CA VAL A 298 -23.13 -11.72 -4.54
C VAL A 298 -23.90 -11.87 -3.24
N LEU A 299 -24.60 -10.82 -2.82
CA LEU A 299 -25.34 -10.77 -1.57
C LEU A 299 -26.84 -10.63 -1.86
N ALA A 300 -27.66 -11.37 -1.12
CA ALA A 300 -29.11 -11.23 -1.15
C ALA A 300 -29.51 -10.01 -0.32
N ILE A 301 -30.20 -9.05 -0.92
CA ILE A 301 -30.60 -7.80 -0.25
C ILE A 301 -31.88 -7.98 0.56
N ASP A 302 -32.76 -8.88 0.11
CA ASP A 302 -34.05 -9.14 0.72
C ASP A 302 -34.17 -10.56 1.26
N ARG A 303 -34.97 -10.72 2.33
CA ARG A 303 -35.35 -12.04 2.88
C ARG A 303 -36.07 -12.94 1.86
N SER A 304 -36.59 -12.36 0.78
CA SER A 304 -37.21 -13.07 -0.33
C SER A 304 -36.21 -13.66 -1.32
N HIS A 305 -34.91 -13.33 -1.22
CA HIS A 305 -33.85 -13.73 -2.15
C HIS A 305 -34.13 -13.39 -3.63
N THR A 306 -35.05 -12.46 -3.92
CA THR A 306 -35.46 -12.08 -5.29
C THR A 306 -34.54 -11.05 -5.93
N GLY A 307 -33.74 -10.33 -5.14
CA GLY A 307 -32.74 -9.38 -5.60
C GLY A 307 -31.36 -9.73 -5.06
N VAL A 308 -30.48 -10.22 -5.92
CA VAL A 308 -29.07 -10.47 -5.61
C VAL A 308 -28.26 -9.35 -6.27
N LYS A 309 -27.38 -8.70 -5.50
CA LYS A 309 -26.44 -7.70 -6.04
C LYS A 309 -25.02 -8.09 -5.72
N THR A 310 -24.11 -7.75 -6.63
CA THR A 310 -22.67 -7.88 -6.43
C THR A 310 -22.18 -6.92 -5.35
N LEU A 311 -21.06 -7.26 -4.71
CA LEU A 311 -20.44 -6.37 -3.72
C LEU A 311 -20.06 -4.99 -4.30
N MET A 312 -19.74 -4.93 -5.59
CA MET A 312 -19.42 -3.65 -6.26
C MET A 312 -20.67 -2.80 -6.50
N GLU A 313 -21.80 -3.41 -6.90
CA GLU A 313 -23.08 -2.69 -7.01
C GLU A 313 -23.53 -2.15 -5.65
N ILE A 314 -23.41 -2.96 -4.60
CA ILE A 314 -23.68 -2.54 -3.22
C ILE A 314 -22.79 -1.36 -2.81
N SER A 315 -21.49 -1.41 -3.16
CA SER A 315 -20.58 -0.30 -2.88
C SER A 315 -21.02 0.98 -3.58
N MET A 316 -21.48 0.88 -4.83
CA MET A 316 -22.03 2.02 -5.55
C MET A 316 -23.35 2.53 -4.95
N ASP A 317 -24.23 1.64 -4.51
CA ASP A 317 -25.49 2.02 -3.83
C ASP A 317 -25.20 2.77 -2.51
N LEU A 318 -24.25 2.30 -1.70
CA LEU A 318 -23.83 2.96 -0.47
C LEU A 318 -23.25 4.35 -0.75
N LEU A 319 -22.49 4.49 -1.83
CA LEU A 319 -21.90 5.77 -2.23
C LEU A 319 -22.97 6.76 -2.74
N GLN A 320 -23.93 6.28 -3.54
CA GLN A 320 -25.01 7.10 -4.11
C GLN A 320 -26.09 7.47 -3.09
N ASN A 321 -26.25 6.71 -2.03
CA ASN A 321 -27.26 6.95 -1.02
C ASN A 321 -26.89 8.14 -0.12
N CYS A 322 -27.59 9.26 -0.28
CA CYS A 322 -27.38 10.48 0.50
C CYS A 322 -27.54 10.32 2.02
N SER A 323 -28.15 9.23 2.51
CA SER A 323 -28.28 8.94 3.94
C SER A 323 -27.04 8.31 4.57
N CYS A 324 -26.07 7.85 3.75
CA CYS A 324 -24.84 7.25 4.26
C CYS A 324 -23.92 8.31 4.87
N SER A 325 -23.27 7.94 5.97
CA SER A 325 -22.33 8.83 6.65
C SER A 325 -21.14 9.19 5.75
N PHE A 326 -20.52 10.35 5.99
CA PHE A 326 -19.27 10.74 5.35
C PHE A 326 -18.19 9.64 5.46
N HIS A 327 -17.96 9.10 6.65
CA HIS A 327 -16.95 8.05 6.87
C HIS A 327 -17.26 6.77 6.08
N THR A 328 -18.53 6.35 6.01
CA THR A 328 -18.93 5.22 5.17
C THR A 328 -18.59 5.47 3.70
N ARG A 329 -18.94 6.66 3.16
CA ARG A 329 -18.61 7.03 1.77
C ARG A 329 -17.10 7.00 1.52
N VAL A 330 -16.30 7.52 2.45
CA VAL A 330 -14.83 7.49 2.36
C VAL A 330 -14.27 6.06 2.39
N ALA A 331 -14.74 5.20 3.30
CA ALA A 331 -14.30 3.80 3.36
C ALA A 331 -14.64 3.03 2.08
N VAL A 332 -15.84 3.25 1.52
CA VAL A 332 -16.27 2.69 0.23
C VAL A 332 -15.34 3.17 -0.89
N LEU A 333 -15.04 4.47 -0.95
CA LEU A 333 -14.14 5.04 -1.95
C LEU A 333 -12.72 4.51 -1.86
N ILE A 334 -12.18 4.38 -0.63
CA ILE A 334 -10.87 3.74 -0.38
C ILE A 334 -10.88 2.30 -0.89
N PHE A 335 -11.90 1.52 -0.54
CA PHE A 335 -12.05 0.14 -0.98
C PHE A 335 -12.13 0.04 -2.51
N LEU A 336 -12.95 0.88 -3.16
CA LEU A 336 -13.06 0.93 -4.62
C LEU A 336 -11.71 1.31 -5.28
N CYS A 337 -11.01 2.32 -4.77
CA CYS A 337 -9.71 2.71 -5.32
C CYS A 337 -8.70 1.56 -5.24
N THR A 338 -8.62 0.88 -4.09
CA THR A 338 -7.78 -0.30 -3.92
C THR A 338 -8.19 -1.41 -4.88
N TRP A 339 -9.48 -1.65 -5.06
CA TRP A 339 -10.00 -2.69 -5.95
C TRP A 339 -9.68 -2.44 -7.43
N LEU A 340 -9.82 -1.19 -7.89
CA LEU A 340 -9.60 -0.80 -9.29
C LEU A 340 -8.10 -0.74 -9.65
N SER A 341 -7.24 -0.44 -8.67
CA SER A 341 -5.80 -0.37 -8.91
C SER A 341 -5.25 -1.68 -9.47
N ASN A 342 -4.45 -1.63 -10.55
CA ASN A 342 -3.84 -2.80 -11.17
C ASN A 342 -4.82 -3.96 -11.50
N CYS A 343 -6.11 -3.68 -11.71
CA CYS A 343 -7.12 -4.71 -12.01
C CYS A 343 -8.12 -4.21 -13.07
N SER A 344 -7.86 -4.55 -14.34
CA SER A 344 -8.73 -4.14 -15.45
C SER A 344 -10.12 -4.76 -15.41
N LEU A 345 -10.26 -5.97 -14.84
CA LEU A 345 -11.56 -6.63 -14.71
C LEU A 345 -12.47 -5.88 -13.73
N ALA A 346 -11.93 -5.41 -12.60
CA ALA A 346 -12.67 -4.59 -11.65
C ALA A 346 -13.11 -3.25 -12.28
N VAL A 347 -12.24 -2.62 -13.09
CA VAL A 347 -12.59 -1.41 -13.86
C VAL A 347 -13.74 -1.70 -14.82
N GLN A 348 -13.66 -2.80 -15.58
CA GLN A 348 -14.72 -3.20 -16.49
C GLN A 348 -16.05 -3.38 -15.76
N THR A 349 -16.06 -4.10 -14.62
CA THR A 349 -17.28 -4.29 -13.83
C THR A 349 -17.86 -2.95 -13.35
N LEU A 350 -17.03 -2.04 -12.83
CA LEU A 350 -17.52 -0.72 -12.39
C LEU A 350 -18.14 0.09 -13.54
N LEU A 351 -17.50 0.05 -14.71
CA LEU A 351 -17.97 0.75 -15.92
C LEU A 351 -19.27 0.15 -16.48
N THR A 352 -19.58 -1.12 -16.20
CA THR A 352 -20.87 -1.72 -16.57
C THR A 352 -22.02 -1.36 -15.63
N ILE A 353 -21.73 -0.96 -14.38
CA ILE A 353 -22.77 -0.59 -13.41
C ILE A 353 -23.45 0.70 -13.86
N GLU A 354 -24.77 0.68 -13.92
CA GLU A 354 -25.57 1.83 -14.33
C GLU A 354 -25.33 3.04 -13.41
N ASN A 355 -25.26 4.24 -14.01
CA ASN A 355 -25.06 5.52 -13.33
C ASN A 355 -23.74 5.68 -12.55
N SER A 356 -22.83 4.70 -12.54
CA SER A 356 -21.58 4.76 -11.76
C SER A 356 -20.71 5.96 -12.16
N ILE A 357 -20.38 6.07 -13.45
CA ILE A 357 -19.57 7.16 -14.01
C ILE A 357 -20.32 8.49 -13.96
N SER A 358 -21.63 8.48 -14.21
CA SER A 358 -22.45 9.70 -14.12
C SER A 358 -22.44 10.29 -12.71
N TYR A 359 -22.55 9.45 -11.68
CA TYR A 359 -22.45 9.86 -10.29
C TYR A 359 -21.06 10.43 -9.98
N LEU A 360 -19.98 9.70 -10.28
CA LEU A 360 -18.62 10.13 -9.97
C LEU A 360 -18.29 11.48 -10.62
N ILE A 361 -18.68 11.66 -11.89
CA ILE A 361 -18.49 12.94 -12.61
C ILE A 361 -19.31 14.06 -11.96
N SER A 362 -20.57 13.78 -11.59
CA SER A 362 -21.43 14.77 -10.94
C SER A 362 -20.90 15.20 -9.58
N GLN A 363 -20.28 14.29 -8.83
CA GLN A 363 -19.65 14.63 -7.54
C GLN A 363 -18.47 15.57 -7.76
N ILE A 364 -17.57 15.25 -8.69
CA ILE A 364 -16.38 16.08 -8.96
C ILE A 364 -16.75 17.49 -9.44
N GLY A 365 -17.77 17.60 -10.30
CA GLY A 365 -18.25 18.87 -10.85
C GLY A 365 -19.11 19.71 -9.91
N SER A 366 -19.36 19.26 -8.68
CA SER A 366 -20.18 20.01 -7.73
C SER A 366 -19.40 21.20 -7.13
N GLU A 367 -20.02 22.39 -7.15
CA GLU A 367 -19.42 23.66 -6.70
C GLU A 367 -19.33 23.81 -5.17
N SER A 368 -19.50 22.75 -4.39
CA SER A 368 -19.40 22.77 -2.94
C SER A 368 -17.94 22.90 -2.48
N THR A 369 -17.38 24.11 -2.57
CA THR A 369 -15.98 24.41 -2.19
C THR A 369 -15.80 24.78 -0.71
N ALA A 370 -16.87 24.82 0.08
CA ALA A 370 -16.84 25.31 1.46
C ALA A 370 -16.70 24.22 2.54
N ASP A 371 -16.89 22.94 2.19
CA ASP A 371 -16.76 21.81 3.14
C ASP A 371 -15.57 20.93 2.77
N ASP A 372 -14.54 20.93 3.62
CA ASP A 372 -13.32 20.12 3.45
C ASP A 372 -13.61 18.62 3.30
N ARG A 373 -14.70 18.13 3.93
CA ARG A 373 -15.12 16.73 3.82
C ARG A 373 -15.66 16.41 2.43
N GLU A 374 -16.46 17.30 1.87
CA GLU A 374 -16.98 17.10 0.52
C GLU A 374 -15.87 17.27 -0.52
N LEU A 375 -14.94 18.22 -0.31
CA LEU A 375 -13.71 18.33 -1.11
C LEU A 375 -12.88 17.04 -1.08
N LEU A 376 -12.78 16.37 0.07
CA LEU A 376 -12.12 15.07 0.17
C LEU A 376 -12.83 14.01 -0.70
N ILE A 377 -14.15 13.90 -0.60
CA ILE A 377 -14.94 12.96 -1.42
C ILE A 377 -14.74 13.25 -2.90
N GLN A 378 -14.81 14.52 -3.32
CA GLN A 378 -14.56 14.93 -4.71
C GLN A 378 -13.15 14.54 -5.17
N SER A 379 -12.15 14.71 -4.31
CA SER A 379 -10.76 14.38 -4.62
C SER A 379 -10.57 12.88 -4.81
N VAL A 380 -11.16 12.06 -3.93
CA VAL A 380 -11.08 10.60 -4.05
C VAL A 380 -11.92 10.10 -5.23
N CYS A 381 -13.08 10.71 -5.52
CA CYS A 381 -13.84 10.42 -6.76
C CYS A 381 -13.03 10.73 -8.03
N SER A 382 -12.28 11.84 -8.03
CA SER A 382 -11.37 12.19 -9.13
C SER A 382 -10.29 11.12 -9.30
N PHE A 383 -9.72 10.67 -8.18
CA PHE A 383 -8.76 9.56 -8.19
C PHE A 383 -9.39 8.26 -8.72
N THR A 384 -10.61 7.89 -8.29
CA THR A 384 -11.35 6.72 -8.79
C THR A 384 -11.53 6.76 -10.31
N ILE A 385 -11.96 7.90 -10.88
CA ILE A 385 -12.07 8.05 -12.34
C ILE A 385 -10.69 7.94 -13.00
N GLY A 386 -9.65 8.52 -12.39
CA GLY A 386 -8.28 8.41 -12.86
C GLY A 386 -7.78 6.96 -12.92
N LEU A 387 -8.15 6.12 -11.95
CA LEU A 387 -7.86 4.69 -11.96
C LEU A 387 -8.61 3.97 -13.09
N CYS A 388 -9.89 4.29 -13.28
CA CYS A 388 -10.68 3.77 -14.41
C CYS A 388 -10.09 4.16 -15.77
N PHE A 389 -9.37 5.28 -15.84
CA PHE A 389 -8.71 5.73 -17.06
C PHE A 389 -7.38 5.00 -17.30
N ILE A 390 -6.53 4.84 -16.27
CA ILE A 390 -5.23 4.16 -16.39
C ILE A 390 -5.39 2.66 -16.65
N PHE A 391 -6.25 2.00 -15.88
CA PHE A 391 -6.38 0.54 -15.90
C PHE A 391 -7.50 0.05 -16.83
N ASN A 392 -7.97 0.90 -17.75
CA ASN A 392 -8.97 0.54 -18.75
C ASN A 392 -8.36 -0.36 -19.84
N ASN A 393 -9.00 -1.49 -20.13
CA ASN A 393 -8.64 -2.36 -21.26
C ASN A 393 -9.45 -2.06 -22.54
N ASN A 394 -10.28 -1.01 -22.54
CA ASN A 394 -11.12 -0.55 -23.66
C ASN A 394 -12.13 -1.58 -24.19
N GLN A 395 -12.53 -2.56 -23.37
CA GLN A 395 -13.56 -3.53 -23.78
C GLN A 395 -14.97 -2.94 -23.85
N ILE A 396 -15.27 -1.90 -23.08
CA ILE A 396 -16.57 -1.22 -23.08
C ILE A 396 -16.50 0.00 -23.99
N SER A 397 -17.13 -0.09 -25.16
CA SER A 397 -17.08 0.98 -26.19
C SER A 397 -17.63 2.32 -25.70
N LEU A 398 -18.70 2.30 -24.89
CA LEU A 398 -19.31 3.50 -24.31
C LEU A 398 -18.35 4.27 -23.38
N TYR A 399 -17.46 3.55 -22.71
CA TYR A 399 -16.51 4.09 -21.73
C TYR A 399 -15.07 3.69 -22.07
N SER A 400 -14.71 3.80 -23.35
CA SER A 400 -13.30 3.75 -23.76
C SER A 400 -12.51 4.89 -23.13
N SER A 401 -11.18 4.78 -23.04
CA SER A 401 -10.30 5.85 -22.51
C SER A 401 -10.57 7.19 -23.21
N GLU A 402 -10.76 7.20 -24.53
CA GLU A 402 -11.07 8.41 -25.30
C GLU A 402 -12.48 8.95 -24.99
N SER A 403 -13.47 8.06 -24.84
CA SER A 403 -14.83 8.46 -24.45
C SER A 403 -14.85 9.07 -23.04
N LEU A 404 -14.11 8.48 -22.09
CA LEU A 404 -13.97 8.99 -20.72
C LEU A 404 -13.27 10.35 -20.69
N GLU A 405 -12.19 10.52 -21.45
CA GLU A 405 -11.49 11.80 -21.58
C GLU A 405 -12.44 12.90 -22.11
N ARG A 406 -13.19 12.61 -23.18
CA ARG A 406 -14.18 13.55 -23.73
C ARG A 406 -15.27 13.88 -22.72
N LEU A 407 -15.73 12.90 -21.92
CA LEU A 407 -16.72 13.12 -20.87
C LEU A 407 -16.18 14.03 -19.76
N ILE A 408 -14.95 13.80 -19.29
CA ILE A 408 -14.28 14.63 -18.28
C ILE A 408 -14.13 16.06 -18.80
N ASN A 409 -13.58 16.22 -20.00
CA ASN A 409 -13.37 17.54 -20.60
C ASN A 409 -14.69 18.30 -20.80
N LYS A 410 -15.75 17.62 -21.24
CA LYS A 410 -17.05 18.26 -21.51
C LYS A 410 -17.83 18.63 -20.23
N ARG A 411 -17.76 17.81 -19.18
CA ARG A 411 -18.61 17.99 -17.98
C ARG A 411 -17.90 18.66 -16.81
N ILE A 412 -16.59 18.53 -16.70
CA ILE A 412 -15.80 19.05 -15.56
C ILE A 412 -14.76 20.06 -16.06
N GLY A 413 -14.05 19.71 -17.14
CA GLY A 413 -12.83 20.40 -17.55
C GLY A 413 -11.60 19.74 -16.91
N ILE A 414 -10.53 19.61 -17.69
CA ILE A 414 -9.33 18.86 -17.27
C ILE A 414 -8.57 19.60 -16.16
N ASP A 415 -8.52 20.92 -16.22
CA ASP A 415 -7.84 21.73 -15.21
C ASP A 415 -8.50 21.58 -13.83
N LEU A 416 -9.84 21.67 -13.78
CA LEU A 416 -10.60 21.45 -12.54
C LEU A 416 -10.45 20.02 -12.03
N PHE A 417 -10.44 19.02 -12.92
CA PHE A 417 -10.19 17.63 -12.54
C PHE A 417 -8.81 17.46 -11.90
N GLN A 418 -7.77 18.07 -12.45
CA GLN A 418 -6.42 18.02 -11.90
C GLN A 418 -6.33 18.76 -10.56
N GLU A 419 -6.97 19.93 -10.45
CA GLU A 419 -7.06 20.67 -9.18
C GLU A 419 -7.68 19.80 -8.09
N LYS A 420 -8.85 19.19 -8.35
CA LYS A 420 -9.53 18.30 -7.40
C LYS A 420 -8.70 17.06 -7.07
N LEU A 421 -7.98 16.50 -8.04
CA LEU A 421 -7.06 15.39 -7.78
C LEU A 421 -5.93 15.80 -6.82
N GLU A 422 -5.40 17.02 -6.94
CA GLU A 422 -4.30 17.53 -6.11
C GLU A 422 -4.72 17.92 -4.68
N VAL A 423 -5.98 18.31 -4.47
CA VAL A 423 -6.51 18.72 -3.14
C VAL A 423 -6.22 17.67 -2.07
N LEU A 424 -6.39 16.38 -2.39
CA LEU A 424 -6.11 15.29 -1.46
C LEU A 424 -4.69 15.35 -0.89
N SER A 425 -3.70 15.65 -1.74
CA SER A 425 -2.28 15.72 -1.31
C SER A 425 -1.96 16.90 -0.38
N LYS A 426 -2.81 17.93 -0.38
CA LYS A 426 -2.68 19.13 0.47
C LYS A 426 -3.45 19.01 1.78
N SER A 427 -4.32 18.01 1.92
CA SER A 427 -5.13 17.81 3.12
C SER A 427 -4.29 17.34 4.31
N GLU A 428 -4.60 17.86 5.50
CA GLU A 428 -3.96 17.44 6.75
C GLU A 428 -4.17 15.93 7.00
N PHE A 429 -5.38 15.44 6.72
CA PHE A 429 -5.73 14.02 6.82
C PHE A 429 -4.80 13.10 6.02
N TYR A 430 -4.34 13.54 4.84
CA TYR A 430 -3.41 12.77 4.01
C TYR A 430 -1.99 12.78 4.58
N ILE A 431 -1.52 13.93 5.05
CA ILE A 431 -0.18 14.08 5.62
C ILE A 431 -0.05 13.23 6.89
N GLU A 432 -1.07 13.23 7.75
CA GLU A 432 -1.11 12.39 8.95
C GLU A 432 -1.15 10.90 8.60
N ALA A 433 -2.00 10.51 7.65
CA ALA A 433 -2.14 9.12 7.22
C ALA A 433 -0.83 8.55 6.64
N LEU A 434 0.04 9.36 6.04
CA LEU A 434 1.34 8.91 5.51
C LEU A 434 2.42 8.68 6.56
N GLN A 435 2.27 9.17 7.80
CA GLN A 435 3.36 9.13 8.79
C GLN A 435 3.72 7.71 9.23
N LYS A 436 2.70 6.88 9.50
CA LYS A 436 2.90 5.51 10.00
C LYS A 436 1.66 4.63 9.75
N PRO A 437 1.84 3.31 9.60
CA PRO A 437 0.73 2.37 9.47
C PRO A 437 -0.20 2.31 10.70
N GLN A 438 0.30 2.71 11.87
CA GLN A 438 -0.47 2.64 13.11
C GLN A 438 -1.59 3.68 13.15
N LEU A 439 -2.84 3.20 13.29
CA LEU A 439 -4.01 4.03 13.51
C LEU A 439 -3.99 4.62 14.93
N LYS A 440 -3.71 5.92 15.05
CA LYS A 440 -3.81 6.66 16.32
C LYS A 440 -5.05 7.55 16.31
N LEU A 441 -6.22 6.90 16.33
CA LEU A 441 -7.52 7.57 16.31
C LEU A 441 -8.00 7.75 17.74
N SER A 442 -8.28 8.99 18.13
CA SER A 442 -8.82 9.30 19.46
C SER A 442 -10.33 9.33 19.42
N ASP A 443 -10.89 9.90 18.34
CA ASP A 443 -12.32 10.07 18.15
C ASP A 443 -12.82 9.53 16.81
N PRO A 444 -14.11 9.18 16.69
CA PRO A 444 -14.71 8.76 15.43
C PRO A 444 -14.58 9.79 14.29
N SER A 445 -14.37 11.07 14.61
CA SER A 445 -14.11 12.13 13.62
C SER A 445 -12.81 11.96 12.85
N ASP A 446 -11.84 11.24 13.44
CA ASP A 446 -10.50 11.08 12.89
C ASP A 446 -10.45 9.94 11.87
N MET A 447 -11.52 9.14 11.77
CA MET A 447 -11.65 7.96 10.90
C MET A 447 -11.77 8.33 9.42
N ILE A 448 -10.70 8.80 8.80
CA ILE A 448 -10.77 9.34 7.45
C ILE A 448 -9.96 8.48 6.48
N LEU A 449 -8.63 8.64 6.45
CA LEU A 449 -7.76 7.97 5.49
C LEU A 449 -6.92 6.87 6.15
N ASP A 450 -6.68 5.81 5.37
CA ASP A 450 -5.81 4.71 5.74
C ASP A 450 -4.39 4.89 5.14
N TYR A 451 -3.37 4.39 5.83
CA TYR A 451 -1.97 4.48 5.42
C TYR A 451 -1.70 3.83 4.05
N GLU A 452 -2.25 2.63 3.79
CA GLU A 452 -2.01 1.93 2.52
C GLU A 452 -2.74 2.62 1.35
N PHE A 453 -3.90 3.23 1.60
CA PHE A 453 -4.56 4.10 0.61
C PHE A 453 -3.71 5.34 0.30
N ALA A 454 -3.15 6.00 1.31
CA ALA A 454 -2.32 7.18 1.11
C ALA A 454 -1.07 6.86 0.25
N ARG A 455 -0.44 5.69 0.48
CA ARG A 455 0.64 5.16 -0.36
C ARG A 455 0.19 4.85 -1.79
N LEU A 456 -0.99 4.23 -1.95
CA LEU A 456 -1.56 3.94 -3.27
C LEU A 456 -1.76 5.23 -4.08
N TYR A 457 -2.38 6.24 -3.46
CA TYR A 457 -2.57 7.55 -4.09
C TYR A 457 -1.24 8.22 -4.45
N GLU A 458 -0.24 8.19 -3.55
CA GLU A 458 1.08 8.75 -3.83
C GLU A 458 1.74 8.13 -5.05
N SER A 459 1.63 6.80 -5.20
CA SER A 459 2.24 6.05 -6.30
C SER A 459 1.59 6.29 -7.67
N LEU A 460 0.29 6.64 -7.71
CA LEU A 460 -0.49 6.71 -8.96
C LEU A 460 -0.91 8.11 -9.37
N LYS A 461 -0.97 9.10 -8.46
CA LYS A 461 -1.46 10.45 -8.76
C LYS A 461 -0.72 11.14 -9.92
N SER A 462 0.60 11.00 -9.97
CA SER A 462 1.46 11.60 -11.01
C SER A 462 1.23 10.93 -12.37
N SER A 463 1.10 9.60 -12.39
CA SER A 463 0.78 8.83 -13.59
C SER A 463 -0.58 9.23 -14.17
N ILE A 464 -1.60 9.44 -13.32
CA ILE A 464 -2.93 9.87 -13.74
C ILE A 464 -2.87 11.26 -14.37
N SER A 465 -2.24 12.21 -13.68
CA SER A 465 -2.11 13.58 -14.15
C SER A 465 -1.39 13.64 -15.51
N ASN A 466 -0.25 12.94 -15.63
CA ASN A 466 0.54 12.92 -16.86
C ASN A 466 -0.20 12.29 -18.05
N MET A 467 -0.94 11.20 -17.84
CA MET A 467 -1.67 10.56 -18.93
C MET A 467 -2.82 11.41 -19.46
N LEU A 468 -3.56 12.07 -18.57
CA LEU A 468 -4.65 12.97 -18.96
C LEU A 468 -4.11 14.18 -19.74
N THR A 469 -3.01 14.79 -19.29
CA THR A 469 -2.37 15.90 -20.03
C THR A 469 -1.85 15.44 -21.40
N ARG A 470 -1.22 14.26 -21.50
CA ARG A 470 -0.72 13.74 -22.79
C ARG A 470 -1.85 13.46 -23.78
N GLN A 471 -2.93 12.82 -23.34
CA GLN A 471 -4.06 12.54 -24.22
C GLN A 471 -4.77 13.83 -24.63
N TYR A 472 -4.92 14.80 -23.71
CA TYR A 472 -5.50 16.09 -24.02
C TYR A 472 -4.69 16.88 -25.05
N ILE A 473 -3.36 16.92 -24.90
CA ILE A 473 -2.47 17.55 -25.89
C ILE A 473 -2.60 16.85 -27.24
N ASN A 474 -2.66 15.52 -27.26
CA ASN A 474 -2.85 14.77 -28.50
C ASN A 474 -4.23 14.99 -29.12
N ALA A 475 -5.28 15.12 -28.31
CA ALA A 475 -6.65 15.38 -28.75
C ALA A 475 -6.82 16.82 -29.27
N THR A 476 -6.25 17.81 -28.59
CA THR A 476 -6.19 19.22 -29.03
C THR A 476 -5.29 19.39 -30.25
N ALA A 477 -4.14 18.70 -30.31
CA ALA A 477 -3.34 18.64 -31.52
C ALA A 477 -4.16 18.02 -32.68
N ARG A 478 -4.88 16.92 -32.45
CA ARG A 478 -5.78 16.32 -33.47
C ARG A 478 -6.94 17.23 -33.88
N THR A 479 -7.47 18.09 -33.00
CA THR A 479 -8.56 19.03 -33.34
C THR A 479 -8.06 20.32 -33.97
N LEU A 480 -6.88 20.81 -33.60
CA LEU A 480 -6.15 21.87 -34.32
C LEU A 480 -5.70 21.37 -35.71
N ILE A 481 -5.56 20.06 -35.89
CA ILE A 481 -5.38 19.36 -37.17
C ILE A 481 -6.77 18.99 -37.76
N VAL A 482 -7.62 19.99 -38.01
CA VAL A 482 -8.69 19.96 -39.02
C VAL A 482 -8.35 21.07 -40.03
N PRO A 483 -8.43 20.82 -41.35
CA PRO A 483 -7.31 20.99 -42.26
C PRO A 483 -7.12 22.44 -42.70
N ILE A 484 -6.23 23.18 -42.02
CA ILE A 484 -5.75 24.46 -42.55
C ILE A 484 -4.57 24.28 -43.51
N SER A 485 -3.95 23.08 -43.64
CA SER A 485 -2.82 22.98 -44.59
C SER A 485 -2.38 21.59 -45.07
N THR A 486 -3.17 20.51 -44.98
CA THR A 486 -2.75 19.26 -45.64
C THR A 486 -2.75 19.38 -47.17
N ASN A 487 -3.72 20.08 -47.77
CA ASN A 487 -3.81 20.18 -49.23
C ASN A 487 -2.66 21.02 -49.86
N ILE A 488 -2.18 22.07 -49.18
CA ILE A 488 -1.11 22.94 -49.71
C ILE A 488 0.27 22.28 -49.57
N TYR A 489 0.54 21.61 -48.44
CA TYR A 489 1.82 20.92 -48.25
C TYR A 489 1.87 19.62 -49.06
N GLU A 490 0.78 18.85 -49.16
CA GLU A 490 0.72 17.67 -50.03
C GLU A 490 0.80 18.04 -51.52
N GLN A 491 0.17 19.13 -51.97
CA GLN A 491 0.37 19.62 -53.34
C GLN A 491 1.80 20.07 -53.58
N LYS A 492 2.43 20.80 -52.64
CA LYS A 492 3.83 21.23 -52.77
C LYS A 492 4.83 20.06 -52.72
N ILE A 493 4.58 19.06 -51.88
CA ILE A 493 5.40 17.85 -51.81
C ILE A 493 5.18 17.00 -53.06
N SER A 494 3.95 16.87 -53.56
CA SER A 494 3.63 16.16 -54.79
C SER A 494 4.23 16.83 -56.02
N THR A 495 4.18 18.16 -56.11
CA THR A 495 4.86 18.93 -57.18
C THR A 495 6.38 18.88 -57.07
N MET A 496 6.96 18.93 -55.87
CA MET A 496 8.40 18.71 -55.70
C MET A 496 8.82 17.27 -56.02
N MET A 497 8.04 16.27 -55.65
CA MET A 497 8.33 14.87 -55.93
C MET A 497 8.21 14.56 -57.43
N THR A 498 7.20 15.11 -58.12
CA THR A 498 7.12 15.01 -59.58
C THR A 498 8.27 15.74 -60.26
N HIS A 499 8.67 16.92 -59.77
CA HIS A 499 9.86 17.62 -60.27
C HIS A 499 11.15 16.80 -60.06
N TYR A 500 11.36 16.23 -58.87
CA TYR A 500 12.52 15.38 -58.57
C TYR A 500 12.53 14.09 -59.39
N ASN A 501 11.38 13.43 -59.54
CA ASN A 501 11.27 12.22 -60.36
C ASN A 501 11.52 12.51 -61.84
N ASN A 502 11.11 13.68 -62.34
CA ASN A 502 11.42 14.10 -63.70
C ASN A 502 12.92 14.41 -63.87
N LEU A 503 13.56 15.07 -62.89
CA LEU A 503 15.02 15.29 -62.90
C LEU A 503 15.79 13.96 -62.84
N ILE A 504 15.32 12.98 -62.07
CA ILE A 504 15.91 11.64 -62.01
C ILE A 504 15.75 10.95 -63.37
N ARG A 505 14.57 10.99 -64.00
CA ARG A 505 14.35 10.44 -65.34
C ARG A 505 15.25 11.08 -66.38
N GLN A 506 15.37 12.41 -66.36
CA GLN A 506 16.24 13.13 -67.28
C GLN A 506 17.71 12.73 -67.09
N ARG A 507 18.19 12.59 -65.84
CA ARG A 507 19.54 12.07 -65.57
C ARG A 507 19.73 10.64 -66.06
N VAL A 508 18.73 9.78 -65.90
CA VAL A 508 18.79 8.39 -66.38
C VAL A 508 18.82 8.34 -67.91
N GLU A 509 18.06 9.19 -68.60
CA GLU A 509 18.11 9.32 -70.06
C GLU A 509 19.47 9.84 -70.54
N GLU A 510 20.02 10.87 -69.90
CA GLU A 510 21.37 11.38 -70.20
C GLU A 510 22.44 10.29 -70.00
N THR A 511 22.36 9.53 -68.90
CA THR A 511 23.29 8.43 -68.62
C THR A 511 23.15 7.30 -69.66
N ASN A 512 21.94 7.01 -70.11
CA ASN A 512 21.71 6.00 -71.15
C ASN A 512 22.27 6.46 -72.50
N ILE A 513 22.12 7.73 -72.86
CA ILE A 513 22.71 8.30 -74.08
C ILE A 513 24.24 8.23 -74.01
N ASP A 514 24.83 8.57 -72.87
CA ASP A 514 26.29 8.50 -72.72
C ASP A 514 26.80 7.06 -72.74
N ASN A 515 26.07 6.10 -72.15
CA ASN A 515 26.36 4.66 -72.28
C ASN A 515 26.23 4.16 -73.73
N GLU A 516 25.28 4.68 -74.51
CA GLU A 516 25.16 4.35 -75.94
C GLU A 516 26.33 4.91 -76.75
N LYS A 517 26.75 6.15 -76.48
CA LYS A 517 27.95 6.73 -77.09
C LYS A 517 29.19 5.93 -76.72
N GLU A 518 29.32 5.50 -75.46
CA GLU A 518 30.45 4.67 -75.03
C GLU A 518 30.46 3.32 -75.75
N LYS A 519 29.29 2.68 -75.94
CA LYS A 519 29.18 1.47 -76.76
C LYS A 519 29.56 1.69 -78.22
N GLN A 520 29.15 2.80 -78.83
CA GLN A 520 29.55 3.14 -80.19
C GLN A 520 31.06 3.36 -80.29
N TRP A 521 31.65 4.06 -79.31
CA TRP A 521 33.09 4.31 -79.25
C TRP A 521 33.89 3.01 -79.10
N ILE A 522 33.40 2.06 -78.29
CA ILE A 522 34.01 0.72 -78.15
C ILE A 522 33.93 -0.05 -79.49
N GLN A 523 32.80 0.02 -80.20
CA GLN A 523 32.66 -0.64 -81.50
C GLN A 523 33.59 -0.04 -82.57
N GLU A 524 33.71 1.28 -82.63
CA GLU A 524 34.66 1.96 -83.52
C GLU A 524 36.09 1.59 -83.17
N HIS A 525 36.44 1.57 -81.88
CA HIS A 525 37.77 1.17 -81.41
C HIS A 525 38.11 -0.27 -81.79
N ASP A 526 37.16 -1.21 -81.66
CA ASP A 526 37.35 -2.60 -82.08
C ASP A 526 37.51 -2.75 -83.60
N MET A 527 36.77 -1.94 -84.38
CA MET A 527 36.92 -1.90 -85.83
C MET A 527 38.29 -1.38 -86.26
N ASP A 528 38.77 -0.32 -85.63
CA ASP A 528 40.08 0.24 -85.92
C ASP A 528 41.21 -0.68 -85.45
N LYS A 529 41.03 -1.38 -84.32
CA LYS A 529 41.95 -2.43 -83.87
C LYS A 529 42.02 -3.59 -84.87
N LYS A 530 40.89 -4.01 -85.46
CA LYS A 530 40.88 -5.03 -86.53
C LYS A 530 41.57 -4.54 -87.80
N LYS A 531 41.38 -3.28 -88.20
CA LYS A 531 42.10 -2.69 -89.34
C LYS A 531 43.61 -2.62 -89.08
N ALA A 532 44.01 -2.22 -87.88
CA ALA A 532 45.42 -2.20 -87.47
C ALA A 532 46.03 -3.59 -87.54
N LEU A 533 45.34 -4.62 -87.05
CA LEU A 533 45.79 -6.00 -87.13
C LEU A 533 45.90 -6.50 -88.60
N ALA A 534 44.96 -6.12 -89.46
CA ALA A 534 45.01 -6.45 -90.88
C ALA A 534 46.17 -5.75 -91.61
N LEU A 535 46.45 -4.49 -91.26
CA LEU A 535 47.62 -3.75 -91.74
C LEU A 535 48.92 -4.36 -91.24
N GLU A 536 49.01 -4.77 -89.97
CA GLU A 536 50.16 -5.49 -89.43
C GLU A 536 50.38 -6.82 -90.16
N GLN A 537 49.32 -7.57 -90.46
CA GLN A 537 49.42 -8.80 -91.26
C GLN A 537 49.86 -8.53 -92.70
N GLN A 538 49.41 -7.43 -93.33
CA GLN A 538 49.92 -7.00 -94.64
C GLN A 538 51.39 -6.60 -94.59
N ILE A 539 51.81 -5.84 -93.57
CA ILE A 539 53.21 -5.47 -93.34
C ILE A 539 54.05 -6.73 -93.12
N GLN A 540 53.55 -7.71 -92.37
CA GLN A 540 54.24 -8.97 -92.14
C GLN A 540 54.36 -9.79 -93.44
N LYS A 541 53.31 -9.86 -94.27
CA LYS A 541 53.41 -10.44 -95.62
C LYS A 541 54.45 -9.75 -96.50
N ILE A 542 54.49 -8.42 -96.49
CA ILE A 542 55.49 -7.65 -97.26
C ILE A 542 56.91 -7.90 -96.74
N LYS A 543 57.08 -8.07 -95.42
CA LYS A 543 58.36 -8.47 -94.82
C LYS A 543 58.76 -9.89 -95.22
N ASP A 544 57.82 -10.82 -95.25
CA ASP A 544 58.08 -12.23 -95.60
C ASP A 544 58.35 -12.40 -97.12
N GLU A 545 57.79 -11.55 -97.97
CA GLU A 545 58.06 -11.49 -99.43
C GLU A 545 59.36 -10.73 -99.78
N ASN A 546 59.97 -10.01 -98.83
CA ASN A 546 61.25 -9.31 -99.01
C ASN A 546 62.29 -9.74 -97.95
N PRO A 547 63.11 -10.77 -98.22
CA PRO A 547 64.08 -11.31 -97.26
C PRO A 547 65.26 -10.38 -96.92
N ILE A 548 65.20 -9.11 -97.32
CA ILE A 548 66.19 -8.08 -96.99
C ILE A 548 65.87 -7.40 -95.64
N PHE A 549 64.65 -7.54 -95.11
CA PHE A 549 64.22 -6.86 -93.88
C PHE A 549 64.21 -7.72 -92.60
N ASN A 550 64.65 -8.98 -92.66
CA ASN A 550 64.86 -9.84 -91.48
C ASN A 550 66.36 -10.03 -91.16
N LYS A 551 67.08 -8.91 -91.06
CA LYS A 551 68.41 -8.82 -90.43
C LYS A 551 68.44 -7.71 -89.42
#